data_AF-A0A2M8Q9I4-F1
#
_entry.id   AF-A0A2M8Q9I4-F1
#
_cell.length_a   1.000
_cell.length_b   1.000
_cell.length_c   1.000
_cell.angle_alpha   90.00
_cell.angle_beta   90.00
_cell.angle_gamma   90.00
#
_symmetry.space_group_name_H-M   'P 1'
#
loop_
_entity.id
_entity.type
_entity.pdbx_description
1 polymer ?
#
loop_
_entity_poly.entity_id
_entity_poly.type
_entity_poly.pdbx_seq_one_letter_code
_entity_poly.pdbx_strand_id
1 'polypeptide(L)' 'TPGIRELGLYDIDPANLPFYFREMAPYLHDCRYPGCTHDHEPECAVRAAVERGEIAQERYESYLRLLRGDE' A
#
# COMPACT_ATOMS: atom_id res chain seq x y z
N THR A 1 -11.69 -22.44 22.67
CA THR A 1 -12.16 -21.05 22.81
C THR A 1 -12.57 -20.57 21.44
N PRO A 2 -13.87 -20.37 21.15
CA PRO A 2 -14.30 -19.78 19.90
C PRO A 2 -14.04 -18.28 20.01
N GLY A 3 -12.88 -17.82 19.53
CA GLY A 3 -12.47 -16.44 19.74
C GLY A 3 -11.55 -16.00 18.63
N ILE A 4 -11.93 -14.88 18.00
CA ILE A 4 -11.21 -14.15 16.96
C ILE A 4 -11.47 -14.72 15.55
N ARG A 5 -12.71 -14.56 15.08
CA ARG A 5 -12.97 -14.23 13.68
C ARG A 5 -13.25 -12.73 13.69
N GLU A 6 -12.71 -12.00 12.72
CA GLU A 6 -12.99 -10.57 12.49
C GLU A 6 -12.15 -9.61 13.36
N LEU A 7 -10.84 -9.59 13.12
CA LEU A 7 -10.08 -8.35 13.31
C LEU A 7 -10.53 -7.41 12.18
N GLY A 8 -11.58 -6.64 12.43
CA GLY A 8 -12.07 -5.63 11.50
C GLY A 8 -10.98 -4.61 11.22
N LEU A 9 -10.38 -4.66 10.02
CA LEU A 9 -9.46 -3.63 9.49
C LEU A 9 -10.27 -2.38 9.07
N TYR A 10 -11.26 -1.99 9.87
CA TYR A 10 -12.33 -1.08 9.48
C TYR A 10 -11.96 0.41 9.56
N ASP A 11 -10.71 0.75 9.92
CA ASP A 11 -10.28 2.15 10.07
C ASP A 11 -8.81 2.35 9.68
N ILE A 12 -8.36 1.70 8.59
CA ILE A 12 -7.03 2.04 8.06
C ILE A 12 -7.18 3.27 7.18
N ASP A 13 -6.71 4.40 7.69
CA ASP A 13 -6.60 5.61 6.90
C ASP A 13 -5.69 5.37 5.67
N PRO A 14 -6.15 5.68 4.45
CA PRO A 14 -5.40 5.38 3.23
C PRO A 14 -4.06 6.14 3.15
N ALA A 15 -3.91 7.27 3.84
CA ALA A 15 -2.63 7.97 3.94
C ALA A 15 -1.65 7.25 4.87
N ASN A 16 -2.14 6.51 5.87
CA ASN A 16 -1.30 5.69 6.75
C ASN A 16 -1.03 4.28 6.20
N LEU A 17 -1.91 3.76 5.33
CA LEU A 17 -1.77 2.44 4.72
C LEU A 17 -0.36 2.12 4.19
N PRO A 18 0.28 2.98 3.36
CA PRO A 18 1.60 2.69 2.82
C PRO A 18 2.70 2.57 3.88
N PHE A 19 2.55 3.22 5.05
CA PHE A 19 3.52 3.15 6.14
C PHE A 19 3.53 1.78 6.84
N TYR A 20 2.47 0.98 6.72
CA TYR A 20 2.45 -0.40 7.23
C TYR A 20 3.23 -1.37 6.33
N PHE A 21 3.60 -0.96 5.11
CA PHE A 21 4.40 -1.73 4.17
C PHE A 21 5.85 -1.27 4.24
N ARG A 22 6.69 -2.00 4.98
CA ARG A 22 8.12 -1.71 5.12
C ARG A 22 8.85 -1.54 3.78
N GLU A 23 8.40 -2.28 2.77
CA GLU A 23 8.94 -2.29 1.41
C GLU A 23 8.70 -0.94 0.70
N MET A 24 7.57 -0.30 1.01
CA MET A 24 7.17 0.95 0.40
C MET A 24 7.79 2.16 1.10
N ALA A 25 8.06 2.05 2.42
CA ALA A 25 8.66 3.10 3.25
C ALA A 25 9.83 3.90 2.60
N PRO A 26 10.83 3.27 1.94
CA PRO A 26 11.91 4.00 1.29
C PRO A 26 11.48 4.77 0.02
N TYR A 27 10.29 4.53 -0.54
CA TYR A 27 9.81 5.18 -1.77
C TYR A 27 8.68 6.19 -1.50
N LEU A 28 8.10 6.21 -0.29
CA LEU A 28 6.97 7.10 0.03
C LEU A 28 7.31 8.59 -0.11
N HIS A 29 8.55 8.95 0.21
CA HIS A 29 9.05 10.33 0.13
C HIS A 29 9.56 10.72 -1.25
N ASP A 30 9.72 9.75 -2.16
CA ASP A 30 10.22 9.96 -3.53
C ASP A 30 9.07 10.16 -4.53
N CYS A 31 7.81 10.07 -4.07
CA CYS A 31 6.66 10.32 -4.90
C CYS A 31 6.53 11.81 -5.27
N ARG A 32 6.24 12.07 -6.54
CA ARG A 32 6.16 13.43 -7.08
C ARG A 32 5.01 14.26 -6.50
N TYR A 33 3.90 13.61 -6.15
CA TYR A 33 2.68 14.27 -5.70
C TYR A 33 2.50 14.15 -4.17
N PRO A 34 2.24 15.26 -3.46
CA PRO A 34 1.88 15.22 -2.05
C PRO A 34 0.45 14.65 -1.92
N GLY A 35 0.33 13.48 -1.29
CA GLY A 35 -0.93 12.74 -1.19
C GLY A 35 -1.04 11.54 -2.14
N CYS A 36 0.10 11.00 -2.58
CA CYS A 36 0.10 9.86 -3.47
C CYS A 36 -0.56 8.63 -2.86
N THR A 37 -1.58 8.12 -3.53
CA THR A 37 -2.30 6.87 -3.19
C THR A 37 -1.60 5.64 -3.74
N HIS A 38 -0.55 5.84 -4.54
CA HIS A 38 0.26 4.80 -5.16
C HIS A 38 -0.48 3.81 -6.08
N ASP A 39 -1.75 4.06 -6.44
CA ASP A 39 -2.56 3.18 -7.30
C ASP A 39 -2.54 3.61 -8.78
N HIS A 40 -3.03 4.82 -9.09
CA HIS A 40 -3.26 5.28 -10.46
C HIS A 40 -2.34 6.42 -10.90
N GLU A 41 -1.55 6.98 -9.99
CA GLU A 41 -0.84 8.21 -10.29
C GLU A 41 0.36 8.01 -11.22
N PRO A 42 0.59 8.98 -12.13
CA PRO A 42 1.78 8.98 -12.96
C PRO A 42 3.01 9.31 -12.11
N GLU A 43 4.17 8.75 -12.44
CA GLU A 43 5.44 9.03 -11.75
C GLU A 43 5.43 8.69 -10.23
N CYS A 44 4.68 7.64 -9.85
CA CYS A 44 4.71 7.10 -8.49
C CYS A 44 5.99 6.28 -8.25
N ALA A 45 6.79 6.66 -7.26
CA ALA A 45 8.03 5.97 -6.93
C ALA A 45 7.80 4.52 -6.46
N VAL A 46 6.68 4.26 -5.77
CA VAL A 46 6.28 2.90 -5.37
C VAL A 46 6.02 2.03 -6.60
N ARG A 47 5.24 2.52 -7.58
CA ARG A 47 5.00 1.78 -8.84
C ARG A 47 6.29 1.53 -9.61
N ALA A 48 7.16 2.54 -9.70
CA ALA A 48 8.45 2.38 -10.35
C ALA A 48 9.32 1.33 -9.64
N ALA A 49 9.29 1.27 -8.30
CA ALA A 49 9.99 0.26 -7.52
C ALA A 49 9.41 -1.15 -7.73
N VAL A 50 8.10 -1.29 -7.92
CA VAL A 50 7.46 -2.55 -8.32
C VAL A 50 7.92 -2.98 -9.71
N GLU A 51 7.94 -2.06 -10.69
CA GLU A 51 8.42 -2.34 -12.05
C GLU A 51 9.90 -2.72 -12.10
N ARG A 52 10.71 -2.18 -11.18
CA ARG A 52 12.13 -2.56 -11.00
C ARG A 52 12.32 -3.86 -10.22
N GLY A 53 11.26 -4.41 -9.63
CA GLY A 53 11.32 -5.62 -8.79
C GLY A 53 11.88 -5.40 -7.38
N GLU A 54 11.97 -4.15 -6.92
CA GLU A 54 12.40 -3.82 -5.54
C GLU A 54 11.26 -4.05 -4.53
N ILE A 55 10.01 -3.87 -4.97
CA ILE A 55 8.81 -4.25 -4.23
C ILE A 55 8.20 -5.46 -4.94
N ALA A 56 7.87 -6.50 -4.18
CA ALA A 56 7.24 -7.68 -4.75
C ALA A 56 5.84 -7.34 -5.28
N GLN A 57 5.51 -7.81 -6.49
CA GLN A 57 4.22 -7.54 -7.12
C GLN A 57 3.05 -8.01 -6.24
N GLU A 58 3.16 -9.20 -5.65
CA GLU A 58 2.18 -9.76 -4.69
C GLU A 58 1.89 -8.84 -3.49
N ARG A 59 2.90 -8.09 -3.04
CA ARG A 59 2.82 -7.18 -1.89
C ARG A 59 2.17 -5.87 -2.28
N TYR A 60 2.50 -5.35 -3.46
CA TYR A 60 1.82 -4.22 -4.06
C TYR A 60 0.34 -4.53 -4.35
N GLU A 61 0.02 -5.70 -4.89
CA GLU A 61 -1.38 -6.12 -5.09
C GLU A 61 -2.15 -6.22 -3.77
N SER A 62 -1.52 -6.76 -2.73
CA SER A 62 -2.11 -6.80 -1.38
C SER A 62 -2.40 -5.41 -0.82
N TYR A 63 -1.47 -4.45 -1.02
CA TYR A 63 -1.68 -3.04 -0.68
C TYR A 63 -2.88 -2.46 -1.42
N LEU A 64 -2.97 -2.69 -2.73
CA LEU A 64 -4.08 -2.17 -3.54
C LEU A 64 -5.43 -2.76 -3.14
N ARG A 65 -5.48 -4.04 -2.77
CA ARG A 65 -6.72 -4.67 -2.26
C ARG A 65 -7.18 -4.01 -0.96
N LEU A 66 -6.25 -3.79 -0.02
CA LEU A 66 -6.53 -3.08 1.22
C LEU A 66 -6.96 -1.62 0.98
N LEU A 67 -6.30 -0.92 0.05
CA LEU A 67 -6.63 0.46 -0.31
C LEU A 67 -8.04 0.58 -0.89
N ARG A 68 -8.44 -0.38 -1.73
CA ARG A 68 -9.77 -0.44 -2.34
C ARG A 68 -10.87 -0.95 -1.38
N GLY A 69 -10.49 -1.53 -0.24
CA GLY A 69 -11.41 -2.19 0.68
C GLY A 69 -12.01 -3.47 0.10
N ASP A 70 -11.29 -4.13 -0.81
CA ASP A 70 -11.73 -5.34 -1.50
C ASP A 70 -11.30 -6.57 -0.67
N GLU A 71 -12.23 -7.15 0.10
CA GLU A 71 -12.05 -8.38 0.91
C GLU A 71 -11.88 -9.64 0.03
#